data_AF-A0A850M178-F1
#
_entry.id   AF-A0A850M178-F1
#
_cell.length_a   1.000
_cell.length_b   1.000
_cell.length_c   1.000
_cell.angle_alpha   90.00
_cell.angle_beta   90.00
_cell.angle_gamma   90.00
#
_symmetry.space_group_name_H-M   'P 1'
#
loop_
_entity.id
_entity.type
_entity.pdbx_description
1 polymer ?
#
loop_
_entity_poly.entity_id
_entity_poly.type
_entity_poly.pdbx_seq_one_letter_code
_entity_poly.pdbx_strand_id
1 'polypeptide(L)'
;MQKKIEDRFVIGKTTFLGEWDWNVIEKCMVCALPIKEEQANERVYCPHCRNPAHENHLIEWIKLKGICPLCRKDLSRSDIQSI
;
A
#
# COMPACT_ATOMS: atom_id res chain seq x y z
N MET A 1 -37.64 -28.04 29.57
CA MET A 1 -36.53 -27.51 30.40
C MET A 1 -35.50 -26.92 29.44
N GLN A 2 -35.53 -25.60 29.20
CA GLN A 2 -34.61 -24.92 28.27
C GLN A 2 -33.25 -24.77 28.94
N LYS A 3 -32.19 -25.30 28.31
CA LYS A 3 -30.81 -25.13 28.77
C LYS A 3 -30.40 -23.68 28.49
N LYS A 4 -30.16 -22.90 29.55
CA LYS A 4 -29.46 -21.61 29.44
C LYS A 4 -28.03 -21.91 28.98
N ILE A 5 -27.72 -21.56 27.74
CA ILE A 5 -26.35 -21.52 27.26
C ILE A 5 -25.79 -20.24 27.84
N GLU A 6 -25.06 -20.34 28.94
CA GLU A 6 -24.29 -19.22 29.45
C GLU A 6 -23.15 -18.97 28.47
N ASP A 7 -23.07 -17.74 27.96
CA ASP A 7 -22.08 -17.37 26.95
C ASP A 7 -20.67 -17.63 27.48
N ARG A 8 -19.95 -18.54 26.82
CA ARG A 8 -18.60 -18.98 27.19
C ARG A 8 -17.57 -17.84 27.14
N PHE A 9 -17.88 -16.75 26.45
CA PHE A 9 -17.03 -15.57 26.33
C PHE A 9 -17.88 -14.29 26.41
N VAL A 10 -17.44 -13.36 27.25
CA VAL A 10 -18.02 -12.02 27.35
C VAL A 10 -17.07 -11.04 26.68
N ILE A 11 -17.52 -10.34 25.64
CA ILE A 11 -16.73 -9.29 25.00
C ILE A 11 -16.70 -8.09 25.96
N GLY A 12 -15.55 -7.88 26.62
CA GLY A 12 -15.42 -6.80 27.62
C GLY A 12 -15.40 -5.39 27.03
N LYS A 13 -14.89 -5.24 25.79
CA LYS A 13 -14.88 -3.96 25.07
C LYS A 13 -14.70 -4.20 23.58
N THR A 14 -15.50 -3.50 22.77
CA THR A 14 -15.30 -3.40 21.32
C THR A 14 -14.75 -2.02 21.01
N THR A 15 -13.78 -1.92 20.11
CA THR A 15 -13.26 -0.63 19.62
C THR A 15 -13.28 -0.63 18.10
N PHE A 16 -13.79 0.44 17.53
CA PHE A 16 -13.84 0.64 16.09
C PHE A 16 -12.54 1.27 15.61
N LEU A 17 -11.86 0.62 14.65
CA LEU A 17 -10.55 1.06 14.13
C LEU A 17 -10.67 1.95 12.88
N GLY A 18 -11.86 2.05 12.28
CA GLY A 18 -12.11 2.78 11.05
C GLY A 18 -12.89 1.95 10.02
N GLU A 19 -13.22 2.59 8.90
CA GLU A 19 -13.85 1.95 7.73
C GLU A 19 -12.78 1.59 6.70
N TRP A 20 -12.88 0.38 6.15
CA TRP A 20 -11.99 -0.09 5.08
C TRP A 20 -12.70 0.13 3.75
N ASP A 21 -12.15 1.02 2.91
CA ASP A 21 -12.65 1.23 1.54
C ASP A 21 -11.77 0.45 0.55
N TRP A 22 -12.37 -0.57 -0.06
CA TRP A 22 -11.71 -1.43 -1.06
C TRP A 22 -11.62 -0.76 -2.44
N ASN A 23 -12.24 0.40 -2.64
CA ASN A 23 -12.22 1.16 -3.89
C ASN A 23 -11.19 2.30 -3.87
N VAL A 24 -10.31 2.34 -2.86
CA VAL A 24 -9.26 3.36 -2.81
C VAL A 24 -8.32 3.18 -3.98
N ILE A 25 -8.32 4.17 -4.88
CA ILE A 25 -7.41 4.22 -6.01
C ILE A 25 -5.99 4.42 -5.47
N GLU A 26 -5.09 3.52 -5.86
CA GLU A 26 -3.68 3.62 -5.54
C GLU A 26 -3.09 4.95 -6.03
N LYS A 27 -2.26 5.58 -5.19
CA LYS A 27 -1.60 6.86 -5.53
C LYS A 27 -0.12 6.65 -5.69
N CYS A 28 0.46 7.32 -6.67
CA CYS A 28 1.89 7.30 -6.89
C CYS A 28 2.61 7.97 -5.72
N MET A 29 3.56 7.26 -5.09
CA MET A 29 4.30 7.78 -3.94
C MET A 29 5.18 9.00 -4.23
N VAL A 30 5.43 9.32 -5.51
CA VAL A 30 6.28 10.44 -5.93
C VAL A 30 5.46 11.69 -6.23
N CYS A 31 4.41 11.60 -7.05
CA CYS A 31 3.60 12.76 -7.44
C CYS A 31 2.29 12.90 -6.65
N ALA A 32 1.95 11.94 -5.79
CA ALA A 32 0.70 11.87 -5.02
C ALA A 32 -0.59 11.82 -5.86
N LEU A 33 -0.48 11.68 -7.19
CA LEU A 33 -1.62 11.54 -8.09
C LEU A 33 -2.09 10.07 -8.17
N PRO A 34 -3.39 9.83 -8.43
CA PRO A 34 -3.92 8.47 -8.63
C PRO A 34 -3.26 7.79 -9.82
N ILE A 35 -2.95 6.49 -9.69
CA ILE A 35 -2.49 5.63 -10.77
C ILE A 35 -3.72 4.97 -11.38
N LYS A 36 -4.20 5.52 -12.49
CA LYS A 36 -5.40 5.02 -13.18
C LYS A 36 -5.15 3.64 -13.78
N GLU A 37 -6.21 2.88 -14.02
CA GLU A 37 -6.12 1.56 -14.67
C GLU A 37 -5.55 1.64 -16.09
N GLU A 38 -5.82 2.72 -16.82
CA GLU A 38 -5.24 2.97 -18.15
C GLU A 38 -3.70 3.10 -18.13
N GLN A 39 -3.12 3.33 -16.94
CA GLN A 39 -1.67 3.44 -16.70
C GLN A 39 -1.14 2.24 -15.91
N ALA A 40 -1.89 1.14 -15.80
CA ALA A 40 -1.48 -0.03 -15.01
C ALA A 40 -0.13 -0.60 -15.48
N ASN A 41 0.18 -0.54 -16.77
CA ASN A 41 1.46 -1.00 -17.33
C ASN A 41 2.66 -0.18 -16.86
N GLU A 42 2.43 1.06 -16.41
CA GLU A 42 3.47 1.94 -15.86
C GLU A 42 3.52 1.85 -14.32
N ARG A 43 2.77 0.92 -13.71
CA ARG A 43 2.74 0.77 -12.26
C ARG A 43 3.89 -0.11 -11.79
N VAL A 44 4.70 0.45 -10.89
CA VAL A 44 5.80 -0.25 -10.26
C VAL A 44 5.75 -0.13 -8.75
N TYR A 45 6.36 -1.09 -8.07
CA TYR A 45 6.34 -1.18 -6.62
C TYR A 45 7.74 -1.19 -6.04
N CYS A 46 7.88 -0.55 -4.87
CA CYS A 46 9.08 -0.70 -4.07
C CYS A 46 9.12 -2.12 -3.45
N PRO A 47 10.23 -2.88 -3.58
CA PRO A 47 10.34 -4.24 -3.04
C PRO A 47 10.32 -4.28 -1.51
N HIS A 48 10.58 -3.17 -0.84
CA HIS A 48 10.67 -3.12 0.62
C HIS A 48 9.37 -2.71 1.30
N CYS A 49 8.64 -1.74 0.74
CA CYS A 49 7.42 -1.22 1.36
C CYS A 49 6.16 -1.44 0.53
N ARG A 50 6.30 -2.01 -0.68
CA ARG A 50 5.19 -2.31 -1.60
C ARG A 50 4.26 -1.13 -1.89
N ASN A 51 4.75 0.10 -1.75
CA ASN A 51 4.00 1.27 -2.17
C ASN A 51 4.11 1.41 -3.70
N PRO A 52 3.04 1.83 -4.37
CA PRO A 52 3.00 1.97 -5.82
C PRO A 52 3.55 3.32 -6.30
N ALA A 53 4.08 3.33 -7.51
CA ALA A 53 4.48 4.54 -8.23
C ALA A 53 4.26 4.38 -9.73
N HIS A 54 4.20 5.52 -10.43
CA HIS A 54 4.46 5.55 -11.87
C HIS A 54 5.93 5.24 -12.10
N GLU A 55 6.22 4.36 -13.06
CA GLU A 55 7.55 3.87 -13.40
C GLU A 55 8.52 5.03 -13.65
N ASN A 56 8.13 5.93 -14.56
CA ASN A 56 8.94 7.08 -14.92
C ASN A 56 9.30 7.97 -13.72
N HIS A 57 8.32 8.25 -12.83
CA HIS A 57 8.59 9.09 -11.66
C HIS A 57 9.52 8.41 -10.66
N LEU A 58 9.37 7.11 -10.46
CA LEU A 58 10.23 6.38 -9.52
C LEU A 58 11.65 6.21 -10.08
N ILE A 59 11.79 5.96 -11.38
CA ILE A 59 13.09 5.86 -12.04
C ILE A 59 13.85 7.20 -11.96
N GLU A 60 13.21 8.32 -12.28
CA GLU A 60 13.85 9.64 -12.17
C GLU A 60 14.24 9.98 -10.73
N TRP A 61 13.39 9.62 -9.76
CA TRP A 61 13.70 9.77 -8.35
C TRP A 61 14.94 8.95 -7.93
N ILE A 62 14.99 7.68 -8.32
CA ILE A 62 16.10 6.77 -8.01
C ILE A 62 17.40 7.28 -8.63
N LYS A 63 17.38 7.76 -9.88
CA LYS A 63 18.58 8.34 -10.52
C LYS A 63 19.19 9.49 -9.70
N LEU A 64 18.36 10.30 -9.06
CA LEU A 64 18.80 11.46 -8.28
C LEU A 64 19.13 11.15 -6.82
N LYS A 65 18.42 10.20 -6.20
CA LYS A 65 18.46 9.98 -4.75
C LYS A 65 18.94 8.60 -4.33
N GLY A 66 18.78 7.58 -5.18
CA GLY A 66 19.15 6.19 -4.87
C GLY A 66 18.36 5.53 -3.73
N ILE A 67 17.26 6.14 -3.29
CA ILE A 67 16.46 5.69 -2.14
C ILE A 67 14.96 5.77 -2.44
N CYS A 68 14.15 4.94 -1.77
CA CYS A 68 12.69 5.00 -1.83
C CYS A 68 12.15 6.31 -1.19
N PRO A 69 11.24 7.05 -1.85
CA PRO A 69 10.63 8.27 -1.29
C PRO A 69 9.90 8.08 0.03
N LEU A 70 9.30 6.89 0.24
CA LEU A 70 8.46 6.58 1.40
C LEU A 70 9.24 5.89 2.52
N CYS A 71 9.83 4.73 2.23
CA CYS A 71 10.49 3.93 3.28
C CYS A 71 11.97 4.28 3.49
N ARG A 72 12.55 5.13 2.62
CA ARG A 72 13.94 5.63 2.67
C ARG A 72 15.03 4.56 2.64
N LYS A 73 14.70 3.31 2.30
CA LYS A 73 15.70 2.28 2.01
C LYS A 73 16.31 2.51 0.63
N ASP A 74 17.55 2.05 0.48
CA ASP A 74 18.26 2.04 -0.80
C ASP A 74 17.43 1.32 -1.85
N LEU A 75 17.39 1.92 -3.03
CA LEU A 75 16.56 1.44 -4.13
C LEU A 75 17.28 1.71 -5.44
N SER A 76 17.55 0.66 -6.20
CA SER A 76 18.13 0.76 -7.54
C SER A 76 17.07 0.45 -8.61
N ARG A 77 17.39 0.78 -9.87
CA ARG A 77 16.49 0.54 -11.00
C ARG A 77 16.17 -0.95 -11.22
N SER A 78 17.11 -1.84 -10.89
CA SER A 78 16.91 -3.29 -11.01
C SER A 78 15.99 -3.87 -9.93
N ASP A 79 15.77 -3.14 -8.84
CA ASP A 79 15.01 -3.64 -7.70
C ASP A 79 13.50 -3.39 -7.83
N ILE A 80 13.11 -2.51 -8.75
CA ILE A 80 11.72 -2.11 -8.93
C ILE A 80 10.95 -3.24 -9.63
N GLN A 81 9.78 -3.58 -9.10
CA GLN A 81 8.96 -4.67 -9.62
C GLN A 81 7.73 -4.10 -10.34
N SER A 82 7.56 -4.49 -11.61
CA SER A 82 6.28 -4.42 -12.32
C SER A 82 5.47 -5.68 -12.00
N ILE A 83 4.15 -5.55 -11.91
CA ILE A 83 3.23 -6.70 -11.81
C ILE A 83 3.04 -7.33 -13.19
#